data_AF-A0A3D3EN22-F1
#
_entry.id   AF-A0A3D3EN22-F1
#
_cell.length_a   1.000
_cell.length_b   1.000
_cell.length_c   1.000
_cell.angle_alpha   90.00
_cell.angle_beta   90.00
_cell.angle_gamma   90.00
#
_symmetry.space_group_name_H-M   'P 1'
#
loop_
_entity.id
_entity.type
_entity.pdbx_description
1 polymer ?
#
loop_
_entity_poly.entity_id
_entity_poly.type
_entity_poly.pdbx_seq_one_letter_code
_entity_poly.pdbx_strand_id
1 'polypeptide(L)'
;YSESFHGKHQPLVKVGSKLDLTNVKSIRTGDIDHGIPENELRQTAFVREEGYGDFIWNTKEMFTFSHIRLTDAFRTFIGNEYAKSVRKLHSYEKVAEDNITEADMIKRTQRWYGAYYLPNQVYAVKKDYNVMEYSGKYGVDFSEDFWLRDGYIIVNLRIETLDQYGERHLSYINPVNYQENGYCSMWIMEGPPLSKTDDKGITFEFYAGDFVIYYADKKASEDYSGGAIY
;
A
#
# COMPACT_ATOMS: atom_id res chain seq x y z
N TYR A 1 -13.10 13.36 3.53
CA TYR A 1 -12.00 14.10 2.88
C TYR A 1 -12.57 14.92 1.73
N SER A 2 -11.78 15.88 1.22
CA SER A 2 -12.08 16.62 0.00
C SER A 2 -10.98 16.37 -1.03
N GLU A 3 -11.34 16.21 -2.30
CA GLU A 3 -10.37 16.05 -3.39
C GLU A 3 -11.02 16.37 -4.75
N SER A 4 -10.20 16.67 -5.75
CA SER A 4 -10.67 16.84 -7.13
C SER A 4 -10.43 15.57 -7.94
N PHE A 5 -11.49 14.99 -8.48
CA PHE A 5 -11.44 13.83 -9.38
C PHE A 5 -12.69 13.80 -10.27
N HIS A 6 -12.61 13.10 -11.41
CA HIS A 6 -13.61 13.17 -12.49
C HIS A 6 -13.88 14.60 -12.99
N GLY A 7 -12.83 15.43 -13.05
CA GLY A 7 -12.92 16.80 -13.55
C GLY A 7 -13.68 17.80 -12.66
N LYS A 8 -14.05 17.41 -11.43
CA LYS A 8 -14.73 18.29 -10.47
C LYS A 8 -14.14 18.20 -9.07
N HIS A 9 -14.29 19.29 -8.32
CA HIS A 9 -14.00 19.28 -6.90
C HIS A 9 -15.10 18.55 -6.13
N GLN A 10 -14.72 17.62 -5.27
CA GLN A 10 -15.62 16.83 -4.45
C GLN A 10 -15.38 17.26 -3.00
N PRO A 11 -16.24 18.13 -2.44
CA PRO A 11 -15.98 18.78 -1.17
C PRO A 11 -16.09 17.82 0.02
N LEU A 12 -16.90 16.77 -0.10
CA LEU A 12 -17.12 15.81 0.97
C LEU A 12 -17.27 14.39 0.43
N VAL A 13 -16.27 13.56 0.70
CA VAL A 13 -16.26 12.14 0.34
C VAL A 13 -15.91 11.32 1.58
N LYS A 14 -16.70 10.26 1.80
CA LYS A 14 -16.45 9.26 2.84
C LYS A 14 -15.54 8.17 2.28
N VAL A 15 -14.43 7.89 2.95
CA VAL A 15 -13.54 6.77 2.61
C VAL A 15 -14.34 5.46 2.61
N GLY A 16 -14.17 4.63 1.58
CA GLY A 16 -14.92 3.39 1.38
C GLY A 16 -16.34 3.57 0.84
N SER A 17 -16.79 4.81 0.58
CA SER A 17 -18.07 5.03 -0.08
C SER A 17 -18.02 4.66 -1.57
N LYS A 18 -19.18 4.46 -2.19
CA LYS A 18 -19.29 4.26 -3.64
C LYS A 18 -18.57 5.35 -4.44
N LEU A 19 -18.55 6.59 -3.94
CA LEU A 19 -17.88 7.70 -4.60
C LEU A 19 -16.34 7.61 -4.44
N ASP A 20 -15.83 7.27 -3.26
CA ASP A 20 -14.40 6.99 -3.02
C ASP A 20 -13.89 5.87 -3.93
N LEU A 21 -14.68 4.80 -4.11
CA LEU A 21 -14.30 3.68 -4.96
C LEU A 21 -14.14 4.05 -6.45
N THR A 22 -14.65 5.22 -6.87
CA THR A 22 -14.42 5.74 -8.23
C THR A 22 -13.20 6.65 -8.33
N ASN A 23 -12.60 7.04 -7.20
CA ASN A 23 -11.42 7.88 -7.12
C ASN A 23 -10.14 7.04 -7.22
N VAL A 24 -10.01 6.33 -8.33
CA VAL A 24 -8.93 5.37 -8.53
C VAL A 24 -7.64 6.10 -8.89
N LYS A 25 -6.58 5.85 -8.12
CA LYS A 25 -5.22 6.33 -8.38
C LYS A 25 -4.51 5.29 -9.21
N SER A 26 -4.12 5.69 -10.42
CA SER A 26 -3.36 4.86 -11.34
C SER A 26 -1.92 5.32 -11.38
N ILE A 27 -1.00 4.38 -11.49
CA ILE A 27 0.42 4.69 -11.56
C ILE A 27 1.08 3.92 -12.69
N ARG A 28 2.05 4.57 -13.32
CA ARG A 28 2.90 4.01 -14.36
C ARG A 28 4.02 3.19 -13.72
N THR A 29 4.24 1.97 -14.19
CA THR A 29 5.23 1.04 -13.62
C THR A 29 6.64 1.65 -13.58
N GLY A 30 7.09 2.27 -14.67
CA GLY A 30 8.41 2.90 -14.76
C GLY A 30 8.46 4.35 -14.31
N ASP A 31 7.51 4.81 -13.49
CA ASP A 31 7.61 6.16 -12.94
C ASP A 31 8.83 6.28 -12.01
N ILE A 32 9.55 7.41 -12.09
CA ILE A 32 10.74 7.63 -11.28
C ILE A 32 10.39 7.74 -9.79
N ASP A 33 9.18 8.23 -9.48
CA ASP A 33 8.71 8.41 -8.11
C ASP A 33 8.45 7.06 -7.41
N HIS A 34 8.34 5.97 -8.16
CA HIS A 34 8.29 4.62 -7.61
C HIS A 34 9.65 4.08 -7.16
N GLY A 35 10.75 4.68 -7.62
CA GLY A 35 12.09 4.30 -7.22
C GLY A 35 12.50 2.87 -7.64
N ILE A 36 11.86 2.28 -8.65
CA ILE A 36 12.24 0.94 -9.14
C ILE A 36 13.55 1.05 -9.94
N PRO A 37 14.61 0.31 -9.57
CA PRO A 37 15.87 0.35 -10.30
C PRO A 37 15.72 -0.07 -11.78
N GLU A 38 16.37 0.65 -12.70
CA GLU A 38 16.28 0.39 -14.14
C GLU A 38 16.71 -1.04 -14.52
N ASN A 39 17.77 -1.55 -13.89
CA ASN A 39 18.25 -2.92 -14.11
C ASN A 39 17.20 -3.97 -13.70
N GLU A 40 16.46 -3.72 -12.62
CA GLU A 40 15.37 -4.56 -12.14
C GLU A 40 14.17 -4.54 -13.09
N LEU A 41 13.83 -3.36 -13.64
CA LEU A 41 12.78 -3.22 -14.66
C LEU A 41 13.15 -3.97 -15.95
N ARG A 42 14.39 -3.83 -16.43
CA ARG A 42 14.89 -4.51 -17.64
C ARG A 42 14.90 -6.03 -17.48
N GLN A 43 15.37 -6.51 -16.35
CA GLN A 43 15.33 -7.93 -16.02
C GLN A 43 13.88 -8.44 -15.95
N THR A 44 12.98 -7.69 -15.35
CA THR A 44 11.57 -8.08 -15.25
C THR A 44 10.94 -8.21 -16.64
N ALA A 45 11.19 -7.25 -17.53
CA ALA A 45 10.72 -7.32 -18.92
C ALA A 45 11.29 -8.53 -19.67
N PHE A 46 12.59 -8.82 -19.52
CA PHE A 46 13.23 -10.02 -20.07
C PHE A 46 12.56 -11.31 -19.57
N VAL A 47 12.36 -11.40 -18.26
CA VAL A 47 11.75 -12.56 -17.59
C VAL A 47 10.28 -12.77 -17.99
N ARG A 48 9.58 -11.69 -18.33
CA ARG A 48 8.18 -11.70 -18.80
C ARG A 48 8.05 -11.89 -20.31
N GLU A 49 9.17 -11.92 -21.04
CA GLU A 49 9.18 -11.99 -22.51
C GLU A 49 8.39 -10.84 -23.16
N GLU A 50 8.47 -9.65 -22.57
CA GLU A 50 7.79 -8.44 -23.04
C GLU A 50 8.77 -7.32 -23.39
N GLY A 51 8.36 -6.39 -24.25
CA GLY A 51 9.18 -5.23 -24.59
C GLY A 51 9.41 -4.36 -23.35
N TYR A 52 10.66 -3.96 -23.10
CA TYR A 52 10.99 -3.09 -21.96
C TYR A 52 10.14 -1.81 -21.94
N GLY A 53 9.95 -1.18 -23.10
CA GLY A 53 9.06 -0.03 -23.25
C GLY A 53 7.63 -0.36 -22.85
N ASP A 54 7.08 -1.46 -23.36
CA ASP A 54 5.70 -1.87 -23.07
C ASP A 54 5.48 -2.10 -21.57
N PHE A 55 6.48 -2.66 -20.88
CA PHE A 55 6.44 -2.85 -19.44
C PHE A 55 6.44 -1.54 -18.66
N ILE A 56 7.42 -0.65 -18.92
CA ILE A 56 7.59 0.57 -18.11
C ILE A 56 6.53 1.64 -18.38
N TRP A 57 5.96 1.66 -19.59
CA TRP A 57 4.91 2.60 -19.98
C TRP A 57 3.50 2.10 -19.60
N ASN A 58 3.40 0.92 -18.99
CA ASN A 58 2.15 0.38 -18.50
C ASN A 58 1.65 1.19 -17.29
N THR A 59 0.43 1.72 -17.38
CA THR A 59 -0.26 2.40 -16.28
C THR A 59 -1.39 1.51 -15.78
N LYS A 60 -1.38 1.21 -14.48
CA LYS A 60 -2.42 0.40 -13.84
C LYS A 60 -2.99 1.10 -12.62
N GLU A 61 -4.24 0.76 -12.32
CA GLU A 61 -4.91 1.14 -11.09
C GLU A 61 -4.16 0.53 -9.90
N MET A 62 -3.91 1.34 -8.87
CA MET A 62 -3.20 0.89 -7.68
C MET A 62 -4.05 1.03 -6.43
N PHE A 63 -4.74 2.15 -6.20
CA PHE A 63 -5.50 2.29 -4.96
C PHE A 63 -6.68 3.26 -5.06
N THR A 64 -7.59 3.09 -4.12
CA THR A 64 -8.54 4.10 -3.61
C THR A 64 -8.19 4.32 -2.14
N PHE A 65 -8.77 5.30 -1.45
CA PHE A 65 -8.37 5.51 -0.05
C PHE A 65 -8.80 4.38 0.89
N SER A 66 -9.67 3.49 0.45
CA SER A 66 -10.10 2.30 1.20
C SER A 66 -9.42 0.99 0.78
N HIS A 67 -8.75 0.94 -0.37
CA HIS A 67 -8.17 -0.30 -0.89
C HIS A 67 -6.88 -0.04 -1.65
N ILE A 68 -5.84 -0.84 -1.38
CA ILE A 68 -4.61 -0.90 -2.17
C ILE A 68 -4.60 -2.24 -2.92
N ARG A 69 -4.31 -2.19 -4.22
CA ARG A 69 -4.21 -3.33 -5.12
C ARG A 69 -2.89 -3.28 -5.87
N LEU A 70 -1.98 -4.14 -5.47
CA LEU A 70 -0.75 -4.37 -6.21
C LEU A 70 -1.01 -5.49 -7.21
N THR A 71 -1.08 -5.13 -8.50
CA THR A 71 -1.23 -6.09 -9.59
C THR A 71 0.14 -6.56 -10.09
N ASP A 72 0.15 -7.55 -10.99
CA ASP A 72 1.37 -8.05 -11.61
C ASP A 72 2.18 -6.96 -12.34
N ALA A 73 1.56 -5.85 -12.73
CA ALA A 73 2.25 -4.70 -13.32
C ALA A 73 3.23 -4.00 -12.35
N PHE A 74 3.04 -4.15 -11.04
CA PHE A 74 3.90 -3.58 -10.00
C PHE A 74 4.80 -4.61 -9.33
N ARG A 75 4.87 -5.82 -9.91
CA ARG A 75 5.77 -6.88 -9.48
C ARG A 75 7.00 -6.93 -10.37
N THR A 76 8.16 -6.95 -9.73
CA THR A 76 9.44 -7.19 -10.38
C THR A 76 10.05 -8.52 -9.95
N PHE A 77 10.98 -9.02 -10.74
CA PHE A 77 11.76 -10.21 -10.43
C PHE A 77 13.20 -9.80 -10.12
N ILE A 78 13.71 -10.21 -8.96
CA ILE A 78 15.03 -9.80 -8.44
C ILE A 78 15.95 -11.00 -8.18
N GLY A 79 15.60 -12.18 -8.68
CA GLY A 79 16.28 -13.44 -8.37
C GLY A 79 17.61 -13.70 -9.08
N ASN A 80 18.35 -12.69 -9.56
CA ASN A 80 19.63 -12.90 -10.25
C ASN A 80 20.66 -13.62 -9.36
N GLU A 81 20.86 -13.12 -8.14
CA GLU A 81 21.83 -13.70 -7.22
C GLU A 81 21.40 -15.10 -6.76
N TYR A 82 20.09 -15.33 -6.66
CA TYR A 82 19.53 -16.67 -6.43
C TYR A 82 19.82 -17.62 -7.60
N ALA A 83 19.56 -17.21 -8.84
CA ALA A 83 19.89 -18.03 -10.01
C ALA A 83 21.39 -18.32 -10.12
N LYS A 84 22.25 -17.33 -9.82
CA LYS A 84 23.71 -17.50 -9.76
C LYS A 84 24.15 -18.46 -8.66
N SER A 85 23.50 -18.44 -7.50
CA SER A 85 23.86 -19.34 -6.40
C SER A 85 23.46 -20.78 -6.72
N VAL A 86 22.26 -21.00 -7.27
CA VAL A 86 21.77 -22.33 -7.69
C VAL A 86 22.71 -22.97 -8.71
N ARG A 87 23.21 -22.20 -9.69
CA ARG A 87 24.17 -22.67 -10.69
C ARG A 87 25.51 -23.16 -10.15
N LYS A 88 25.89 -22.72 -8.95
CA LYS A 88 27.15 -23.13 -8.31
C LYS A 88 27.00 -24.41 -7.48
N LEU A 89 25.78 -24.90 -7.28
CA LEU A 89 25.53 -26.10 -6.50
C LEU A 89 25.85 -27.34 -7.33
N HIS A 90 26.40 -28.38 -6.67
CA HIS A 90 26.64 -29.68 -7.29
C HIS A 90 25.36 -30.32 -7.86
N SER A 91 24.19 -29.95 -7.32
CA SER A 91 22.89 -30.43 -7.78
C SER A 91 22.34 -29.71 -9.01
N TYR A 92 23.05 -28.74 -9.59
CA TYR A 92 22.56 -27.97 -10.73
C TYR A 92 22.28 -28.81 -11.97
N GLU A 93 23.03 -29.90 -12.18
CA GLU A 93 22.80 -30.83 -13.30
C GLU A 93 21.35 -31.35 -13.30
N LYS A 94 20.80 -31.68 -12.11
CA LYS A 94 19.39 -32.11 -11.97
C LYS A 94 18.39 -31.00 -12.30
N VAL A 95 18.71 -29.75 -11.93
CA VAL A 95 17.88 -28.58 -12.26
C VAL A 95 17.81 -28.38 -13.78
N ALA A 96 18.93 -28.60 -14.47
CA ALA A 96 19.01 -28.52 -15.92
C ALA A 96 18.27 -29.70 -16.59
N GLU A 97 18.37 -30.92 -16.05
CA GLU A 97 17.62 -32.10 -16.51
C GLU A 97 16.10 -31.90 -16.45
N ASP A 98 15.62 -31.17 -15.44
CA ASP A 98 14.20 -30.82 -15.27
C ASP A 98 13.71 -29.68 -16.20
N ASN A 99 14.55 -29.20 -17.13
CA ASN A 99 14.28 -28.08 -18.04
C ASN A 99 13.95 -26.76 -17.32
N ILE A 100 14.44 -26.56 -16.11
CA ILE A 100 14.25 -25.31 -15.37
C ILE A 100 15.20 -24.25 -15.93
N THR A 101 14.65 -23.18 -16.49
CA THR A 101 15.43 -22.12 -17.12
C THR A 101 15.97 -21.11 -16.10
N GLU A 102 16.90 -20.24 -16.55
CA GLU A 102 17.33 -19.10 -15.74
C GLU A 102 16.17 -18.17 -15.39
N ALA A 103 15.28 -17.92 -16.34
CA ALA A 103 14.10 -17.10 -16.11
C ALA A 103 13.22 -17.73 -15.00
N ASP A 104 13.05 -19.05 -14.99
CA ASP A 104 12.28 -19.75 -13.95
C ASP A 104 12.91 -19.63 -12.56
N MET A 105 14.24 -19.62 -12.48
CA MET A 105 14.95 -19.38 -11.22
C MET A 105 14.83 -17.93 -10.77
N ILE A 106 14.99 -16.97 -11.69
CA ILE A 106 14.88 -15.53 -11.39
C ILE A 106 13.47 -15.19 -10.87
N LYS A 107 12.42 -15.80 -11.45
CA LYS A 107 11.00 -15.58 -11.06
C LYS A 107 10.68 -15.96 -9.60
N ARG A 108 11.54 -16.74 -8.94
CA ARG A 108 11.33 -17.21 -7.55
C ARG A 108 11.51 -16.12 -6.51
N THR A 109 12.26 -15.06 -6.80
CA THR A 109 12.42 -13.92 -5.90
C THR A 109 11.73 -12.71 -6.50
N GLN A 110 10.72 -12.21 -5.81
CA GLN A 110 9.85 -11.14 -6.27
C GLN A 110 9.94 -9.95 -5.33
N ARG A 111 9.77 -8.76 -5.88
CA ARG A 111 9.52 -7.54 -5.12
C ARG A 111 8.27 -6.87 -5.68
N TRP A 112 7.49 -6.29 -4.78
CA TRP A 112 6.25 -5.60 -5.11
C TRP A 112 6.36 -4.15 -4.68
N TYR A 113 6.02 -3.23 -5.58
CA TYR A 113 6.08 -1.80 -5.32
C TYR A 113 4.67 -1.24 -5.22
N GLY A 114 4.43 -0.43 -4.21
CA GLY A 114 3.18 0.27 -4.01
C GLY A 114 3.43 1.68 -3.50
N ALA A 115 2.55 2.59 -3.89
CA ALA A 115 2.44 3.91 -3.34
C ALA A 115 1.04 4.09 -2.77
N TYR A 116 0.95 4.79 -1.65
CA TYR A 116 -0.30 5.16 -1.01
C TYR A 116 -0.09 6.49 -0.33
N TYR A 117 -1.09 7.36 -0.41
CA TYR A 117 -1.12 8.62 0.30
C TYR A 117 -2.49 8.81 0.93
N LEU A 118 -2.56 9.62 1.99
CA LEU A 118 -3.84 10.12 2.50
C LEU A 118 -4.21 11.43 1.81
N PRO A 119 -5.51 11.69 1.58
CA PRO A 119 -5.97 12.98 1.05
C PRO A 119 -5.34 14.13 1.82
N ASN A 120 -5.05 15.25 1.15
CA ASN A 120 -4.39 16.39 1.80
C ASN A 120 -5.13 16.86 3.07
N GLN A 121 -6.47 16.74 3.07
CA GLN A 121 -7.28 17.03 4.24
C GLN A 121 -8.24 15.86 4.53
N VAL A 122 -8.05 15.25 5.68
CA VAL A 122 -8.87 14.15 6.20
C VAL A 122 -9.60 14.63 7.45
N TYR A 123 -10.83 14.15 7.64
CA TYR A 123 -11.62 14.45 8.81
C TYR A 123 -12.15 13.15 9.39
N ALA A 124 -12.16 13.06 10.72
CA ALA A 124 -12.71 11.93 11.45
C ALA A 124 -13.94 12.37 12.25
N VAL A 125 -14.89 11.45 12.41
CA VAL A 125 -16.05 11.62 13.29
C VAL A 125 -16.16 10.40 14.19
N LYS A 126 -16.92 10.52 15.28
CA LYS A 126 -17.27 9.35 16.09
C LYS A 126 -17.91 8.28 15.20
N LYS A 127 -17.54 7.02 15.46
CA LYS A 127 -18.11 5.86 14.77
C LYS A 127 -19.65 5.96 14.76
N ASP A 128 -20.24 5.57 13.64
CA ASP A 128 -21.68 5.57 13.37
C ASP A 128 -22.34 6.96 13.24
N TYR A 129 -21.59 8.06 13.36
CA TYR A 129 -22.10 9.39 13.04
C TYR A 129 -22.30 9.57 11.52
N ASN A 130 -23.51 9.96 11.11
CA ASN A 130 -23.87 10.09 9.69
C ASN A 130 -23.68 11.53 9.16
N VAL A 131 -22.43 11.85 8.80
CA VAL A 131 -22.09 13.16 8.22
C VAL A 131 -22.86 13.44 6.93
N MET A 132 -23.11 12.42 6.10
CA MET A 132 -23.77 12.63 4.81
C MET A 132 -25.23 13.05 4.98
N GLU A 133 -25.93 12.47 5.95
CA GLU A 133 -27.29 12.88 6.29
C GLU A 133 -27.32 14.29 6.90
N TYR A 134 -26.40 14.59 7.83
CA TYR A 134 -26.28 15.93 8.41
C TYR A 134 -26.02 16.99 7.32
N SER A 135 -25.05 16.73 6.44
CA SER A 135 -24.69 17.62 5.33
C SER A 135 -25.84 17.86 4.37
N GLY A 136 -26.70 16.87 4.12
CA GLY A 136 -27.87 17.04 3.27
C GLY A 136 -28.96 17.94 3.88
N LYS A 137 -29.01 18.04 5.22
CA LYS A 137 -30.00 18.84 5.95
C LYS A 137 -29.53 20.26 6.24
N TYR A 138 -28.26 20.43 6.62
CA TYR A 138 -27.75 21.68 7.16
C TYR A 138 -26.57 22.27 6.36
N GLY A 139 -26.01 21.51 5.41
CA GLY A 139 -24.69 21.79 4.87
C GLY A 139 -23.58 21.37 5.83
N VAL A 140 -22.34 21.39 5.34
CA VAL A 140 -21.13 21.18 6.14
C VAL A 140 -20.06 22.16 5.66
N ASP A 141 -19.45 22.89 6.59
CA ASP A 141 -18.30 23.79 6.32
C ASP A 141 -17.03 23.39 7.07
N PHE A 142 -17.07 22.26 7.78
CA PHE A 142 -15.98 21.74 8.60
C PHE A 142 -15.65 22.61 9.82
N SER A 143 -16.56 23.46 10.28
CA SER A 143 -16.48 24.16 11.57
C SER A 143 -17.21 23.41 12.70
N GLU A 144 -17.96 22.36 12.37
CA GLU A 144 -18.82 21.67 13.32
C GLU A 144 -18.03 21.00 14.47
N ASP A 145 -18.70 20.84 15.61
CA ASP A 145 -18.10 20.32 16.84
C ASP A 145 -18.01 18.79 16.88
N PHE A 146 -18.74 18.09 15.99
CA PHE A 146 -18.72 16.63 15.90
C PHE A 146 -17.46 16.06 15.24
N TRP A 147 -16.61 16.91 14.64
CA TRP A 147 -15.34 16.50 14.06
C TRP A 147 -14.31 16.20 15.16
N LEU A 148 -13.70 15.02 15.09
CA LEU A 148 -12.60 14.62 15.96
C LEU A 148 -11.32 15.29 15.45
N ARG A 149 -10.89 16.35 16.14
CA ARG A 149 -9.69 17.14 15.78
C ARG A 149 -8.53 16.93 16.74
N ASP A 150 -8.84 16.70 18.01
CA ASP A 150 -7.83 16.51 19.05
C ASP A 150 -7.39 15.05 19.06
N GLY A 151 -6.30 14.76 18.34
CA GLY A 151 -5.71 13.43 18.26
C GLY A 151 -5.14 13.11 16.89
N TYR A 152 -5.16 11.82 16.56
CA TYR A 152 -4.45 11.27 15.41
C TYR A 152 -5.30 10.26 14.67
N ILE A 153 -5.05 10.15 13.37
CA ILE A 153 -5.58 9.10 12.50
C ILE A 153 -4.49 8.05 12.35
N ILE A 154 -4.80 6.82 12.77
CA ILE A 154 -3.95 5.65 12.53
C ILE A 154 -4.50 4.92 11.30
N VAL A 155 -3.65 4.69 10.32
CA VAL A 155 -3.98 3.90 9.13
C VAL A 155 -3.57 2.45 9.39
N ASN A 156 -4.58 1.59 9.52
CA ASN A 156 -4.39 0.14 9.65
C ASN A 156 -4.49 -0.52 8.28
N LEU A 157 -3.45 -1.26 7.88
CA LEU A 157 -3.41 -2.03 6.64
C LEU A 157 -3.58 -3.52 6.93
N ARG A 158 -4.57 -4.10 6.25
CA ARG A 158 -4.71 -5.56 6.14
C ARG A 158 -4.09 -6.01 4.83
N ILE A 159 -2.90 -6.60 4.91
CA ILE A 159 -2.18 -7.12 3.74
C ILE A 159 -2.58 -8.58 3.51
N GLU A 160 -3.14 -8.84 2.35
CA GLU A 160 -3.60 -10.16 1.92
C GLU A 160 -3.16 -10.44 0.48
N THR A 161 -2.93 -11.70 0.15
CA THR A 161 -2.72 -12.14 -1.24
C THR A 161 -4.02 -12.70 -1.79
N LEU A 162 -4.32 -12.32 -3.02
CA LEU A 162 -5.47 -12.82 -3.77
C LEU A 162 -4.96 -13.64 -4.95
N ASP A 163 -5.64 -14.74 -5.28
CA ASP A 163 -5.41 -15.42 -6.55
C ASP A 163 -6.16 -14.74 -7.71
N GLN A 164 -6.06 -15.33 -8.89
CA GLN A 164 -6.69 -14.83 -10.11
C GLN A 164 -8.23 -14.83 -10.07
N TYR A 165 -8.84 -15.60 -9.16
CA TYR A 165 -10.29 -15.66 -8.97
C TYR A 165 -10.77 -14.71 -7.87
N GLY A 166 -9.82 -14.07 -7.16
CA GLY A 166 -10.12 -13.17 -6.04
C GLY A 166 -10.21 -13.87 -4.69
N GLU A 167 -9.82 -15.15 -4.61
CA GLU A 167 -9.81 -15.89 -3.35
C GLU A 167 -8.59 -15.53 -2.52
N ARG A 168 -8.79 -15.37 -1.21
CA ARG A 168 -7.73 -15.02 -0.25
C ARG A 168 -6.89 -16.25 0.09
N HIS A 169 -5.57 -16.10 0.05
CA HIS A 169 -4.64 -17.19 0.37
C HIS A 169 -3.79 -16.91 1.60
N LEU A 170 -3.04 -15.82 1.60
CA LEU A 170 -2.17 -15.42 2.71
C LEU A 170 -2.70 -14.13 3.34
N SER A 171 -2.63 -14.05 4.66
CA SER A 171 -2.88 -12.84 5.43
C SER A 171 -1.65 -12.56 6.27
N TYR A 172 -1.09 -11.36 6.15
CA TYR A 172 0.13 -11.00 6.86
C TYR A 172 -0.08 -10.89 8.38
N ILE A 173 -1.23 -10.33 8.78
CA ILE A 173 -1.62 -10.23 10.19
C ILE A 173 -2.30 -11.51 10.71
N ASN A 174 -2.95 -12.29 9.83
CA ASN A 174 -3.56 -13.59 10.12
C ASN A 174 -4.42 -13.66 11.41
N PRO A 175 -5.34 -12.71 11.67
CA PRO A 175 -5.87 -12.46 13.02
C PRO A 175 -6.68 -13.63 13.58
N VAL A 176 -7.56 -14.23 12.78
CA VAL A 176 -8.44 -15.33 13.21
C VAL A 176 -7.62 -16.56 13.56
N ASN A 177 -6.77 -17.01 12.63
CA ASN A 177 -5.91 -18.18 12.82
C ASN A 177 -4.87 -17.98 13.94
N TYR A 178 -4.36 -16.76 14.12
CA TYR A 178 -3.47 -16.44 15.23
C TYR A 178 -4.18 -16.60 16.58
N GLN A 179 -5.39 -16.06 16.70
CA GLN A 179 -6.16 -16.09 17.94
C GLN A 179 -6.78 -17.47 18.25
N GLU A 180 -7.31 -18.15 17.23
CA GLU A 180 -8.13 -19.36 17.40
C GLU A 180 -7.34 -20.65 17.20
N ASN A 181 -6.30 -20.65 16.37
CA ASN A 181 -5.60 -21.86 15.94
C ASN A 181 -4.11 -21.88 16.29
N GLY A 182 -3.58 -20.82 16.92
CA GLY A 182 -2.17 -20.72 17.32
C GLY A 182 -1.19 -20.60 16.14
N TYR A 183 -1.66 -20.23 14.96
CA TYR A 183 -0.79 -20.00 13.80
C TYR A 183 -0.09 -18.63 13.87
N CYS A 184 0.92 -18.42 13.03
CA CYS A 184 1.72 -17.20 13.07
C CYS A 184 0.99 -15.97 12.52
N SER A 185 1.27 -14.82 13.15
CA SER A 185 1.08 -13.48 12.59
C SER A 185 2.47 -12.94 12.23
N MET A 186 2.71 -12.62 10.95
CA MET A 186 4.03 -12.14 10.52
C MET A 186 4.34 -10.77 11.12
N TRP A 187 3.32 -9.93 11.26
CA TRP A 187 3.43 -8.64 11.95
C TRP A 187 3.98 -8.80 13.37
N ILE A 188 3.45 -9.74 14.15
CA ILE A 188 3.91 -9.96 15.53
C ILE A 188 5.31 -10.58 15.55
N MET A 189 5.59 -11.51 14.61
CA MET A 189 6.88 -12.16 14.51
C MET A 189 8.04 -11.19 14.23
N GLU A 190 7.79 -10.12 13.46
CA GLU A 190 8.78 -9.08 13.18
C GLU A 190 9.05 -8.16 14.38
N GLY A 191 8.22 -8.21 15.42
CA GLY A 191 8.43 -7.50 16.68
C GLY A 191 8.35 -5.97 16.58
N PRO A 192 7.26 -5.40 16.05
CA PRO A 192 7.07 -3.96 15.98
C PRO A 192 6.94 -3.35 17.38
N PRO A 193 7.21 -2.05 17.56
CA PRO A 193 6.93 -1.37 18.81
C PRO A 193 5.44 -1.45 19.11
N LEU A 194 5.09 -1.93 20.32
CA LEU A 194 3.71 -1.94 20.80
C LEU A 194 3.26 -0.57 21.29
N SER A 195 4.20 0.27 21.71
CA SER A 195 3.95 1.64 22.07
C SER A 195 5.11 2.56 21.76
N LYS A 196 4.81 3.85 21.61
CA LYS A 196 5.81 4.91 21.46
C LYS A 196 5.29 6.18 22.10
N THR A 197 6.16 6.91 22.79
CA THR A 197 5.84 8.24 23.31
C THR A 197 6.50 9.29 22.42
N ASP A 198 5.75 10.33 22.02
CA ASP A 198 6.32 11.46 21.27
C ASP A 198 7.05 12.46 22.19
N ASP A 199 7.59 13.51 21.58
CA ASP A 199 8.30 14.60 22.26
C ASP A 199 7.38 15.45 23.17
N LYS A 200 6.06 15.33 23.02
CA LYS A 200 5.05 16.01 23.84
C LYS A 200 4.52 15.14 24.99
N GLY A 201 5.01 13.90 25.12
CA GLY A 201 4.60 12.97 26.18
C GLY A 201 3.33 12.18 25.86
N ILE A 202 2.81 12.24 24.63
CA ILE A 202 1.65 11.44 24.21
C ILE A 202 2.13 10.03 23.86
N THR A 203 1.49 9.03 24.46
CA THR A 203 1.80 7.61 24.19
C THR A 203 0.79 7.02 23.22
N PHE A 204 1.31 6.47 22.13
CA PHE A 204 0.58 5.73 21.12
C PHE A 204 0.70 4.25 21.40
N GLU A 205 -0.41 3.52 21.32
CA GLU A 205 -0.45 2.07 21.34
C GLU A 205 -0.69 1.57 19.92
N PHE A 206 0.05 0.54 19.51
CA PHE A 206 0.03 -0.01 18.17
C PHE A 206 -0.49 -1.44 18.16
N TYR A 207 -1.33 -1.72 17.16
CA TYR A 207 -1.87 -3.05 16.90
C TYR A 207 -1.35 -3.59 15.57
N ALA A 208 -1.58 -4.88 15.35
CA ALA A 208 -1.19 -5.52 14.11
C ALA A 208 -1.82 -4.83 12.89
N GLY A 209 -0.96 -4.37 11.97
CA GLY A 209 -1.33 -3.65 10.76
C GLY A 209 -1.31 -2.12 10.87
N ASP A 210 -1.07 -1.54 12.05
CA ASP A 210 -0.95 -0.08 12.19
C ASP A 210 0.34 0.41 11.53
N PHE A 211 0.20 1.17 10.45
CA PHE A 211 1.30 1.45 9.54
C PHE A 211 1.75 2.92 9.59
N VAL A 212 0.80 3.84 9.69
CA VAL A 212 1.08 5.29 9.65
C VAL A 212 0.18 6.04 10.63
N ILE A 213 0.74 7.06 11.29
CA ILE A 213 0.03 8.00 12.16
C ILE A 213 0.03 9.38 11.50
N TYR A 214 -1.13 10.05 11.50
CA TYR A 214 -1.29 11.42 11.04
C TYR A 214 -2.00 12.27 12.09
N TYR A 215 -1.65 13.55 12.20
CA TYR A 215 -2.41 14.50 13.00
C TYR A 215 -3.81 14.69 12.43
N ALA A 216 -4.84 14.64 13.27
CA ALA A 216 -6.23 14.78 12.84
C ALA A 216 -6.62 16.22 12.49
N ASP A 217 -5.85 17.21 12.95
CA ASP A 217 -6.08 18.64 12.74
C ASP A 217 -5.16 19.29 11.70
N LYS A 218 -4.25 18.52 11.09
CA LYS A 218 -3.30 19.01 10.09
C LYS A 218 -3.60 18.52 8.70
N LYS A 219 -3.04 19.21 7.72
CA LYS A 219 -3.00 18.77 6.32
C LYS A 219 -1.71 18.02 6.03
N ALA A 220 -1.76 17.06 5.12
CA ALA A 220 -0.55 16.36 4.66
C ALA A 220 0.50 17.34 4.10
N SER A 221 0.08 18.43 3.46
CA SER A 221 0.95 19.49 2.95
C SER A 221 1.65 20.31 4.05
N GLU A 222 1.18 20.26 5.30
CA GLU A 222 1.78 20.98 6.43
C GLU A 222 2.93 20.18 7.07
N ASP A 223 3.03 18.88 6.78
CA ASP A 223 4.12 18.02 7.26
C ASP A 223 5.42 18.18 6.44
N TYR A 224 5.38 18.89 5.30
CA TYR A 224 6.55 19.21 4.49
C TYR A 224 6.87 20.71 4.60
N SER A 225 7.92 21.06 5.33
CA SER A 225 8.56 22.36 5.18
C SER A 225 9.52 22.30 3.99
N GLY A 226 9.25 23.06 2.94
CA GLY A 226 10.20 23.25 1.84
C GLY A 226 11.47 23.93 2.36
N GLY A 227 12.51 23.15 2.65
CA GLY A 227 13.84 23.66 2.92
C GLY A 227 14.54 23.97 1.61
N ALA A 228 14.85 25.24 1.36
CA ALA A 228 15.82 25.59 0.34
C ALA A 228 17.17 24.99 0.73
N ILE A 229 17.72 24.12 -0.13
CA ILE A 229 19.13 23.77 -0.08
C ILE A 229 19.88 25.00 -0.61
N TYR A 230 20.57 25.71 0.28
CA TYR A 230 21.54 26.75 -0.08
C TYR A 230 22.86 26.11 -0.55
#